data_AF-A0A368TL94-F1
#
_entry.id   AF-A0A368TL94-F1
#
_cell.length_a   1.000
_cell.length_b   1.000
_cell.length_c   1.000
_cell.angle_alpha   90.00
_cell.angle_beta   90.00
_cell.angle_gamma   90.00
#
_symmetry.space_group_name_H-M   'P 1'
#
loop_
_entity.id
_entity.type
_entity.pdbx_description
1 polymer ?
#
loop_
_entity_poly.entity_id
_entity_poly.type
_entity_poly.pdbx_seq_one_letter_code
_entity_poly.pdbx_strand_id
1 'polypeptide(L)' 'MTFDATASWTFDPNAAIITYGWDFGDGTNGTGMSVNHTYALPGEYMMCLEVTDEEQRCNARYMPIMVQ' A
#
# COMPACT_ATOMS: atom_id res chain seq x y z
N MET A 1 12.87 -3.43 -2.67
CA MET A 1 11.64 -3.78 -3.42
C MET A 1 10.87 -2.51 -3.71
N THR A 2 10.23 -2.42 -4.87
CA THR A 2 9.41 -1.26 -5.26
C THR A 2 7.95 -1.67 -5.19
N PHE A 3 7.15 -0.86 -4.51
CA PHE A 3 5.70 -1.01 -4.39
C PHE A 3 5.01 0.10 -5.17
N ASP A 4 3.94 -0.28 -5.87
CA ASP A 4 3.24 0.60 -6.78
C ASP A 4 1.72 0.43 -6.59
N ALA A 5 1.06 1.53 -6.28
CA ALA A 5 -0.38 1.64 -6.06
C ALA A 5 -1.12 2.32 -7.24
N THR A 6 -0.49 2.50 -8.40
CA THR A 6 -1.12 3.08 -9.60
C THR A 6 -2.36 2.33 -10.08
N ALA A 7 -2.44 1.02 -9.82
CA ALA A 7 -3.60 0.19 -10.13
C ALA A 7 -4.69 0.18 -9.02
N SER A 8 -4.60 1.09 -8.05
CA SER A 8 -5.64 1.24 -7.02
C SER A 8 -6.92 1.80 -7.62
N TRP A 9 -8.06 1.41 -7.05
CA TRP A 9 -9.37 1.89 -7.48
C TRP A 9 -10.12 2.53 -6.31
N THR A 10 -11.01 3.47 -6.62
CA THR A 10 -12.07 3.93 -5.70
C THR A 10 -13.44 3.47 -6.23
N PHE A 11 -14.43 3.43 -5.34
CA PHE A 11 -15.81 3.08 -5.66
C PHE A 11 -16.49 4.15 -6.53
N ASP A 12 -16.16 5.44 -6.36
CA ASP A 12 -16.68 6.50 -7.22
C ASP A 12 -15.70 6.74 -8.38
N PRO A 13 -16.08 6.44 -9.63
CA PRO A 13 -15.20 6.64 -10.79
C PRO A 13 -14.83 8.11 -11.05
N ASN A 14 -15.51 9.07 -10.41
CA ASN A 14 -15.22 10.50 -10.51
C ASN A 14 -14.35 11.02 -9.36
N ALA A 15 -14.10 10.21 -8.32
CA ALA A 15 -13.24 10.58 -7.22
C ALA A 15 -11.79 10.20 -7.52
N ALA A 16 -10.84 11.09 -7.21
CA ALA A 16 -9.43 10.74 -7.24
C ALA A 16 -8.98 10.13 -5.90
N ILE A 17 -8.00 9.22 -5.96
CA ILE A 17 -7.29 8.78 -4.75
C ILE A 17 -6.30 9.89 -4.35
N ILE A 18 -6.37 10.33 -3.09
CA ILE A 18 -5.56 11.44 -2.56
C ILE A 18 -4.48 11.01 -1.59
N THR A 19 -4.61 9.82 -0.98
CA THR A 19 -3.60 9.28 -0.06
C THR A 19 -3.30 7.82 -0.34
N TYR A 20 -2.05 7.47 -0.06
CA TYR A 20 -1.51 6.11 -0.13
C TYR A 20 -0.68 5.88 1.13
N GLY A 21 -1.11 4.94 1.96
CA GLY A 21 -0.42 4.48 3.16
C GLY A 21 -0.01 3.02 3.01
N TRP A 22 1.21 2.70 3.43
CA TRP A 22 1.76 1.36 3.38
C TRP A 22 2.16 0.91 4.78
N ASP A 23 1.78 -0.31 5.13
CA ASP A 23 2.37 -1.08 6.22
C ASP A 23 3.04 -2.31 5.61
N PHE A 24 4.35 -2.44 5.77
CA PHE A 24 5.10 -3.52 5.12
C PHE A 24 5.05 -4.84 5.89
N GLY A 25 4.43 -4.87 7.08
CA GLY A 25 4.32 -6.04 7.94
C GLY A 25 5.60 -6.38 8.72
N ASP A 26 6.65 -5.57 8.60
CA ASP A 26 7.93 -5.71 9.31
C ASP A 26 8.12 -4.66 10.42
N GLY A 27 7.06 -3.90 10.73
CA GLY A 27 7.06 -2.80 11.70
C GLY A 27 7.45 -1.44 11.11
N THR A 28 7.66 -1.35 9.80
CA THR A 28 7.90 -0.09 9.10
C THR A 28 6.72 0.31 8.21
N ASN A 29 6.61 1.61 7.92
CA ASN A 29 5.54 2.19 7.12
C ASN A 29 6.08 3.06 6.00
N GLY A 30 5.25 3.29 4.98
CA GLY A 30 5.56 4.17 3.85
C GLY A 30 4.35 4.99 3.43
N THR A 31 4.60 6.05 2.66
CA THR A 31 3.55 6.88 2.06
C THR A 31 3.86 7.21 0.62
N GLY A 32 2.83 7.39 -0.18
CA GLY A 32 2.93 7.78 -1.59
C GLY A 32 2.55 6.66 -2.54
N MET A 33 2.23 7.05 -3.78
CA MET A 33 1.72 6.14 -4.82
C MET A 33 2.75 5.07 -5.20
N SER A 34 4.04 5.42 -5.17
CA SER A 34 5.14 4.48 -5.35
C SER A 34 6.16 4.68 -4.24
N VAL A 35 6.65 3.58 -3.68
CA VAL A 35 7.60 3.62 -2.57
C VAL A 35 8.62 2.49 -2.71
N ASN A 36 9.84 2.77 -2.30
CA ASN A 36 10.90 1.76 -2.21
C ASN A 36 11.06 1.34 -0.75
N HIS A 37 11.01 0.03 -0.50
CA HIS A 37 11.22 -0.55 0.82
C HIS A 37 12.17 -1.74 0.77
N THR A 38 12.96 -1.93 1.81
CA THR A 38 13.95 -3.00 1.92
C THR A 38 13.75 -3.76 3.22
N TYR A 39 13.38 -5.03 3.10
CA TYR A 39 13.26 -5.95 4.23
C TYR A 39 14.65 -6.39 4.71
N ALA A 40 14.86 -6.38 6.01
CA ALA A 40 16.15 -6.72 6.61
C ALA A 40 16.42 -8.24 6.65
N LEU A 41 15.37 -9.04 6.73
CA LEU A 41 15.45 -10.50 6.86
C LEU A 41 14.54 -11.17 5.82
N PRO A 42 14.89 -12.38 5.36
CA PRO A 42 13.98 -13.20 4.58
C PRO A 42 12.82 -13.70 5.44
N GLY A 43 11.66 -13.87 4.83
CA GLY A 43 10.44 -14.24 5.54
C GLY A 43 9.18 -13.98 4.73
N GLU A 44 8.04 -14.40 5.27
CA GLU A 44 6.72 -14.04 4.77
C GLU A 44 6.23 -12.80 5.53
N TYR A 45 5.86 -11.76 4.79
CA TYR A 45 5.32 -10.52 5.34
C TYR A 45 3.92 -10.27 4.80
N MET A 46 2.99 -9.92 5.69
CA MET A 46 1.64 -9.50 5.32
C MET A 46 1.61 -7.98 5.18
N MET A 47 1.80 -7.47 3.97
CA MET A 47 1.76 -6.04 3.69
C MET A 47 0.32 -5.55 3.58
N CYS A 48 0.04 -4.33 4.02
CA CYS A 48 -1.22 -3.61 3.84
C CYS A 48 -1.00 -2.32 3.03
N LEU A 49 -1.78 -2.12 1.98
CA LEU A 49 -1.95 -0.84 1.29
C LEU A 49 -3.30 -0.25 1.69
N GLU A 50 -3.29 0.96 2.24
CA GLU A 50 -4.47 1.76 2.53
C GLU A 50 -4.52 2.96 1.59
N VAL A 51 -5.67 3.18 0.94
CA VAL A 51 -5.90 4.33 0.06
C VAL A 51 -7.14 5.09 0.50
N THR A 52 -7.10 6.43 0.42
CA THR A 52 -8.28 7.28 0.66
C THR A 52 -8.56 8.15 -0.56
N ASP A 53 -9.83 8.28 -0.94
CA ASP A 53 -10.28 9.17 -2.01
C ASP A 53 -10.68 10.57 -1.53
N GLU A 54 -10.97 11.46 -2.48
CA GLU A 54 -11.42 12.84 -2.22
C GLU A 54 -12.69 12.90 -1.37
N GLU A 55 -13.50 11.85 -1.39
CA GLU A 55 -14.73 11.73 -0.60
C GLU A 55 -14.48 11.13 0.79
N GLN A 56 -13.22 11.01 1.19
CA GLN A 56 -12.77 10.47 2.48
C GLN A 56 -13.15 9.00 2.68
N ARG A 57 -13.35 8.24 1.61
CA ARG A 57 -13.57 6.80 1.69
C ARG A 57 -12.25 6.06 1.67
N CYS A 58 -12.06 5.18 2.64
CA CYS A 58 -10.87 4.35 2.77
C CYS A 58 -11.10 2.95 2.18
N ASN A 59 -10.10 2.43 1.47
CA ASN A 59 -9.99 1.03 1.09
C ASN A 59 -8.63 0.47 1.51
N ALA A 60 -8.61 -0.73 2.08
CA ALA A 60 -7.38 -1.41 2.47
C ALA A 60 -7.26 -2.77 1.77
N ARG A 61 -6.05 -3.09 1.31
CA ARG A 61 -5.73 -4.37 0.67
C ARG A 61 -4.50 -5.00 1.30
N TYR A 62 -4.66 -6.25 1.74
CA TYR A 62 -3.57 -7.04 2.29
C TYR A 62 -2.97 -7.96 1.21
N MET A 63 -1.65 -8.07 1.19
CA MET A 63 -0.90 -8.88 0.22
C MET A 63 0.24 -9.62 0.94
N PRO A 64 0.28 -10.97 0.87
CA PRO A 64 1.43 -11.73 1.34
C PRO A 64 2.60 -11.57 0.37
N ILE A 65 3.80 -11.35 0.92
CA ILE A 65 5.04 -11.23 0.15
C ILE A 65 6.08 -12.17 0.75
N MET A 66 6.71 -12.96 -0.11
CA MET A 66 7.85 -13.79 0.25
C MET A 66 9.14 -13.02 -0.06
N VAL A 67 9.91 -12.71 0.97
CA VAL A 67 11.25 -12.13 0.88
C VAL A 67 12.28 -13.24 1.02
N GLN A 68 13.26 -13.27 0.12
CA GLN A 68 14.31 -14.29 0.06
C GLN A 68 15.69 -13.67 0.20
#